data_AF-A0A453NUX8-F1
#
_entry.id   AF-A0A453NUX8-F1
#
_cell.length_a   1.000
_cell.length_b   1.000
_cell.length_c   1.000
_cell.angle_alpha   90.00
_cell.angle_beta   90.00
_cell.angle_gamma   90.00
#
_symmetry.space_group_name_H-M   'P 1'
#
loop_
_entity.id
_entity.type
_entity.pdbx_description
1 polymer ?
#
loop_
_entity_poly.entity_id
_entity_poly.type
_entity_poly.pdbx_seq_one_letter_code
_entity_poly.pdbx_strand_id
1 'polypeptide(L)'
;MCLGATAGAYILTLFAAKYRERVLGLVLVSPLCRAPTWTEWLYSKVESNLLYYYGMCGLVKESLLQRFFSKEVRGCSESPESDIVQACRSLLDQRQSMNVWQFVQTMNGRYDLTEELKQLQCRTLIFVGENSQFHAEAVHMTAKLDRRYCALVEVQACGSLVTEEQPHAMLIPMEYFFMGYGLYKPSQLDCSPRSPLSPSCISPELLSPESMGVKLKPIKTRARLQV
;
A
#
# COMPACT_ATOMS: atom_id res chain seq x y z
N MET A 1 11.18 -9.95 8.11
CA MET A 1 10.82 -9.06 6.98
C MET A 1 9.66 -8.19 7.43
N CYS A 2 9.66 -6.91 7.09
CA CYS A 2 8.56 -6.00 7.46
C CYS A 2 8.07 -5.26 6.22
N LEU A 3 6.76 -5.09 6.11
CA LEU A 3 6.11 -4.28 5.07
C LEU A 3 5.41 -3.12 5.75
N GLY A 4 5.65 -1.89 5.30
CA GLY A 4 4.97 -0.71 5.79
C GLY A 4 4.56 0.22 4.65
N ALA A 5 3.41 0.88 4.82
CA ALA A 5 2.96 1.93 3.93
C ALA A 5 2.93 3.27 4.65
N THR A 6 3.42 4.33 4.00
CA THR A 6 3.43 5.73 4.49
C THR A 6 3.95 5.88 5.92
N ALA A 7 3.09 6.20 6.88
CA ALA A 7 3.44 6.29 8.30
C ALA A 7 3.98 4.97 8.86
N GLY A 8 3.43 3.83 8.42
CA GLY A 8 3.93 2.51 8.80
C GLY A 8 5.35 2.26 8.25
N ALA A 9 5.65 2.77 7.05
CA ALA A 9 7.00 2.70 6.49
C ALA A 9 7.99 3.52 7.32
N TYR A 10 7.61 4.72 7.76
CA TYR A 10 8.41 5.57 8.64
C TYR A 10 8.70 4.88 10.00
N ILE A 11 7.67 4.34 10.65
CA ILE A 11 7.79 3.64 11.94
C ILE A 11 8.69 2.40 11.83
N LEU A 12 8.52 1.60 10.77
CA LEU A 12 9.34 0.41 10.55
C LEU A 12 10.80 0.75 10.22
N THR A 13 11.03 1.86 9.51
CA THR A 13 12.38 2.37 9.24
C THR A 13 13.08 2.78 10.54
N LEU A 14 12.39 3.53 11.40
CA LEU A 14 12.86 3.86 12.75
C LEU A 14 13.17 2.61 13.57
N PHE A 15 12.25 1.63 13.55
CA PHE A 15 12.42 0.38 14.27
C PHE A 15 13.64 -0.40 13.77
N ALA A 16 13.84 -0.47 12.45
CA ALA A 16 14.98 -1.14 11.83
C ALA A 16 16.31 -0.43 12.13
N ALA A 17 16.31 0.90 12.17
CA ALA A 17 17.49 1.67 12.55
C ALA A 17 17.88 1.43 14.01
N LYS A 18 16.90 1.29 14.91
CA LYS A 18 17.13 1.05 16.35
C LYS A 18 17.46 -0.41 16.68
N TYR A 19 16.79 -1.36 16.02
CA TYR A 19 16.88 -2.80 16.31
C TYR A 19 17.32 -3.59 15.07
N ARG A 20 18.55 -3.32 14.61
CA ARG A 20 19.10 -3.88 13.36
C ARG A 20 19.03 -5.41 13.28
N GLU A 21 19.33 -6.10 14.37
CA GLU A 21 19.32 -7.57 14.40
C GLU A 21 17.91 -8.20 14.30
N ARG A 22 16.85 -7.41 14.49
CA ARG A 22 15.47 -7.89 14.44
C ARG A 22 14.83 -7.75 13.05
N VAL A 23 15.46 -6.99 12.15
CA VAL A 23 14.89 -6.68 10.84
C VAL A 23 15.80 -7.18 9.73
N LEU A 24 15.42 -8.32 9.15
CA LEU A 24 16.13 -8.92 8.02
C LEU A 24 16.06 -8.08 6.74
N GLY A 25 14.92 -7.43 6.49
CA GLY A 25 14.66 -6.66 5.27
C GLY A 25 13.34 -5.88 5.37
N LEU A 26 13.27 -4.79 4.63
CA LEU A 26 12.18 -3.82 4.62
C LEU A 26 11.55 -3.72 3.24
N VAL A 27 10.22 -3.69 3.20
CA VAL A 27 9.44 -3.29 2.03
C VAL A 27 8.65 -2.06 2.42
N LEU A 28 8.89 -0.95 1.73
CA LEU A 28 8.36 0.37 2.10
C LEU A 28 7.54 0.92 0.95
N VAL A 29 6.27 1.23 1.19
CA VAL A 29 5.36 1.81 0.19
C VAL A 29 5.14 3.28 0.51
N SER A 30 5.50 4.15 -0.42
CA SER A 30 5.43 5.61 -0.30
C SER A 30 6.01 6.13 1.02
N PRO A 31 7.29 5.84 1.34
CA PRO A 31 7.88 6.17 2.62
C PRO A 31 8.07 7.68 2.84
N LEU A 32 8.15 8.02 4.11
CA LEU A 32 8.47 9.35 4.63
C LEU A 32 9.81 9.26 5.37
N CYS A 33 10.71 10.24 5.19
CA CYS A 33 12.01 10.21 5.89
C CYS A 33 12.42 11.54 6.53
N ARG A 34 12.00 12.70 6.00
CA ARG A 34 12.42 14.01 6.53
C ARG A 34 11.50 14.51 7.65
N ALA A 35 11.89 15.61 8.30
CA ALA A 35 10.92 16.40 9.06
C ALA A 35 9.90 17.06 8.09
N PRO A 36 8.67 17.37 8.54
CA PRO A 36 7.70 18.05 7.68
C PRO A 36 8.22 19.41 7.25
N THR A 37 8.06 19.74 5.96
CA THR A 37 8.31 21.09 5.46
C THR A 37 7.30 22.09 6.07
N TRP A 38 7.61 23.39 6.07
CA TRP A 38 6.68 24.39 6.62
C TRP A 38 5.31 24.38 5.92
N THR A 39 5.29 24.11 4.61
CA THR A 39 4.06 23.96 3.83
C THR A 39 3.31 22.69 4.24
N GLU A 40 3.96 21.53 4.30
CA GLU A 40 3.35 20.29 4.80
C GLU A 40 2.81 20.45 6.21
N TRP A 41 3.56 21.11 7.10
CA TRP A 41 3.14 21.41 8.46
C TRP A 41 1.85 22.24 8.46
N LEU A 42 1.79 23.30 7.66
CA LEU A 42 0.60 24.14 7.57
C LEU A 42 -0.61 23.37 7.04
N TYR A 43 -0.44 22.61 5.95
CA TYR A 43 -1.51 21.76 5.39
C TYR A 43 -2.01 20.75 6.41
N SER A 44 -1.12 20.00 7.03
CA SER A 44 -1.50 19.00 8.02
C SER A 44 -2.05 19.64 9.30
N LYS A 45 -1.68 20.88 9.63
CA LYS A 45 -2.25 21.63 10.76
C LYS A 45 -3.69 22.05 10.49
N VAL A 46 -3.98 22.52 9.27
CA VAL A 46 -5.36 22.84 8.84
C VAL A 46 -6.22 21.58 8.84
N GLU A 47 -5.72 20.48 8.25
CA GLU A 47 -6.40 19.18 8.23
C GLU A 47 -6.65 18.65 9.65
N SER A 48 -5.65 18.72 10.53
CA SER A 48 -5.77 18.31 11.94
C SER A 48 -6.79 19.17 12.70
N ASN A 49 -6.82 20.49 12.49
CA ASN A 49 -7.81 21.36 13.12
C ASN A 49 -9.23 21.06 12.59
N LEU A 50 -9.40 20.83 11.29
CA LEU A 50 -10.68 20.43 10.71
C LEU A 50 -11.16 19.10 11.31
N LEU A 51 -10.27 18.13 11.43
CA LEU A 51 -10.58 16.83 12.03
C LEU A 51 -10.90 16.94 13.54
N TYR A 52 -10.29 17.88 14.25
CA TYR A 52 -10.59 18.13 15.67
C TYR A 52 -11.97 18.77 15.88
N TYR A 53 -12.29 19.82 15.12
CA TYR A 53 -13.54 20.57 15.30
C TYR A 53 -14.74 19.92 14.61
N TYR A 54 -14.56 19.35 13.41
CA TYR A 54 -15.63 18.82 12.58
C TYR A 54 -15.64 17.28 12.50
N GLY A 55 -14.66 16.60 13.10
CA GLY A 55 -14.53 15.15 13.04
C GLY A 55 -14.23 14.63 11.63
N MET A 56 -14.52 13.35 11.38
CA MET A 56 -14.46 12.72 10.06
C MET A 56 -15.61 13.23 9.15
N CYS A 57 -15.56 14.52 8.80
CA CYS A 57 -16.49 15.14 7.85
C CYS A 57 -16.08 14.83 6.40
N GLY A 58 -16.98 15.12 5.45
CA GLY A 58 -16.72 14.86 4.02
C GLY A 58 -15.43 15.51 3.51
N LEU A 59 -15.16 16.77 3.88
CA LEU A 59 -13.95 17.48 3.45
C LEU A 59 -12.66 16.81 3.93
N VAL A 60 -12.63 16.31 5.17
CA VAL A 60 -11.46 15.62 5.71
C VAL A 60 -11.27 14.26 5.03
N LYS A 61 -12.37 13.54 4.74
CA LYS A 61 -12.28 12.29 3.96
C LYS A 61 -11.72 12.55 2.58
N GLU A 62 -12.21 13.56 1.88
CA GLU A 62 -11.70 13.93 0.55
C GLU A 62 -10.22 14.33 0.61
N SER A 63 -9.79 15.08 1.63
CA SER A 63 -8.38 15.42 1.85
C SER A 63 -7.51 14.17 2.03
N LEU A 64 -7.94 13.23 2.88
CA LEU A 64 -7.22 11.98 3.12
C LEU A 64 -7.19 11.10 1.86
N LEU A 65 -8.31 10.94 1.17
CA LEU A 65 -8.38 10.21 -0.09
C LEU A 65 -7.47 10.85 -1.14
N GLN A 66 -7.42 12.17 -1.22
CA GLN A 66 -6.50 12.91 -2.09
C GLN A 66 -5.03 12.66 -1.79
N ARG A 67 -4.69 12.43 -0.53
CA ARG A 67 -3.33 12.15 -0.08
C ARG A 67 -2.88 10.73 -0.44
N PHE A 68 -3.82 9.78 -0.41
CA PHE A 68 -3.52 8.36 -0.61
C PHE A 68 -3.70 7.88 -2.05
N PHE A 69 -4.71 8.39 -2.76
CA PHE A 69 -5.10 7.90 -4.08
C PHE A 69 -4.78 8.87 -5.21
N SER A 70 -4.49 8.32 -6.38
CA SER A 70 -4.34 9.08 -7.63
C SER A 70 -5.65 9.78 -8.03
N LYS A 71 -5.55 10.76 -8.93
CA LYS A 71 -6.73 11.46 -9.47
C LYS A 71 -7.61 10.54 -10.32
N GLU A 72 -7.00 9.58 -11.00
CA GLU A 72 -7.68 8.65 -11.91
C GLU A 72 -8.67 7.76 -11.15
N VAL A 73 -8.24 7.24 -10.00
CA VAL A 73 -9.04 6.29 -9.20
C VAL A 73 -10.12 6.99 -8.38
N ARG A 74 -9.92 8.26 -7.99
CA ARG A 74 -10.91 9.05 -7.23
C ARG A 74 -12.13 9.48 -8.06
N GLY A 75 -12.08 9.30 -9.38
CA GLY A 75 -13.12 9.77 -10.28
C GLY A 75 -13.06 11.28 -10.52
N CYS A 76 -13.63 11.70 -11.64
CA CYS A 76 -13.85 13.11 -11.99
C CYS A 76 -15.28 13.28 -12.49
N SER A 77 -15.70 14.49 -12.88
CA SER A 77 -17.05 14.71 -13.42
C SER A 77 -17.42 13.80 -14.60
N GLU A 78 -16.42 13.22 -15.26
CA GLU A 78 -16.56 12.34 -16.44
C GLU A 78 -16.29 10.85 -16.14
N SER A 79 -15.73 10.49 -14.98
CA SER A 79 -15.40 9.11 -14.63
C SER A 79 -15.92 8.72 -13.23
N PRO A 80 -16.61 7.56 -13.10
CA PRO A 80 -17.09 7.12 -11.79
C PRO A 80 -15.91 6.83 -10.85
N GLU A 81 -16.12 7.11 -9.57
CA GLU A 81 -15.20 6.75 -8.50
C GLU A 81 -15.00 5.23 -8.46
N SER A 82 -13.75 4.78 -8.27
CA SER A 82 -13.44 3.35 -8.20
C SER A 82 -13.92 2.72 -6.90
N ASP A 83 -14.31 1.43 -6.96
CA ASP A 83 -14.77 0.64 -5.83
C ASP A 83 -13.81 0.68 -4.63
N ILE A 84 -12.49 0.76 -4.88
CA ILE A 84 -11.48 0.81 -3.82
C ILE A 84 -11.52 2.13 -3.02
N VAL A 85 -11.80 3.25 -3.68
CA VAL A 85 -11.93 4.56 -3.01
C VAL A 85 -13.23 4.61 -2.25
N GLN A 86 -14.32 4.07 -2.81
CA GLN A 86 -15.59 3.96 -2.11
C GLN A 86 -15.49 3.08 -0.85
N ALA A 87 -14.78 1.95 -0.95
CA ALA A 87 -14.50 1.07 0.18
C ALA A 87 -13.64 1.79 1.24
N CYS A 88 -12.60 2.52 0.82
CA CYS A 88 -11.76 3.30 1.72
C CYS A 88 -12.56 4.40 2.43
N ARG A 89 -13.45 5.10 1.72
CA ARG A 89 -14.34 6.12 2.29
C ARG A 89 -15.23 5.51 3.38
N SER A 90 -15.80 4.34 3.11
CA SER A 90 -16.63 3.60 4.09
C SER A 90 -15.81 3.13 5.30
N LEU A 91 -14.54 2.77 5.13
CA LEU A 91 -13.66 2.44 6.25
C LEU A 91 -13.35 3.68 7.10
N LEU A 92 -13.15 4.85 6.48
CA LEU A 92 -12.94 6.11 7.17
C LEU A 92 -14.16 6.51 8.02
N ASP A 93 -15.38 6.18 7.58
CA ASP A 93 -16.62 6.41 8.36
C ASP A 93 -16.66 5.62 9.66
N GLN A 94 -16.08 4.42 9.67
CA GLN A 94 -16.06 3.54 10.83
C GLN A 94 -14.97 3.90 11.85
N ARG A 95 -14.01 4.76 11.48
CA ARG A 95 -12.89 5.12 12.37
C ARG A 95 -13.29 6.22 13.34
N GLN A 96 -12.79 6.11 14.57
CA GLN A 96 -12.97 7.13 15.59
C GLN A 96 -12.12 8.37 15.26
N SER A 97 -12.78 9.52 15.01
CA SER A 97 -12.14 10.78 14.60
C SER A 97 -10.98 11.19 15.53
N MET A 98 -11.14 11.01 16.84
CA MET A 98 -10.13 11.36 17.83
C MET A 98 -8.84 10.55 17.66
N ASN A 99 -8.95 9.25 17.38
CA ASN A 99 -7.79 8.38 17.18
C ASN A 99 -7.06 8.73 15.88
N VAL A 100 -7.81 9.02 14.82
CA VAL A 100 -7.25 9.49 13.54
C VAL A 100 -6.54 10.83 13.74
N TRP A 101 -7.12 11.73 14.52
CA TRP A 101 -6.54 13.03 14.84
C TRP A 101 -5.21 12.89 15.58
N GLN A 102 -5.16 12.07 16.65
CA GLN A 102 -3.93 11.80 17.38
C GLN A 102 -2.86 11.19 16.48
N PHE A 103 -3.26 10.30 15.57
CA PHE A 103 -2.34 9.69 14.61
C PHE A 103 -1.74 10.72 13.64
N VAL A 104 -2.57 11.55 13.01
CA VAL A 104 -2.12 12.62 12.09
C VAL A 104 -1.23 13.62 12.84
N GLN A 105 -1.63 14.02 14.05
CA GLN A 105 -0.84 14.93 14.89
C GLN A 105 0.53 14.34 15.22
N THR A 106 0.59 13.05 15.56
CA THR A 106 1.86 12.36 15.87
C THR A 106 2.76 12.32 14.64
N MET A 107 2.20 12.03 13.47
CA MET A 107 2.96 12.01 12.21
C MET A 107 3.47 13.39 11.79
N ASN A 108 2.77 14.47 12.16
CA ASN A 108 3.26 15.84 11.97
C ASN A 108 4.42 16.20 12.92
N GLY A 109 4.61 15.46 14.00
CA GLY A 109 5.74 15.58 14.91
C GLY A 109 6.94 14.71 14.51
N ARG A 110 6.96 14.14 13.29
CA ARG A 110 8.04 13.26 12.84
C ARG A 110 9.40 13.96 12.82
N TYR A 111 10.45 13.23 13.19
CA TYR A 111 11.83 13.68 13.14
C TYR A 111 12.46 13.27 11.81
N ASP A 112 13.55 13.92 11.45
CA ASP A 112 14.33 13.54 10.26
C ASP A 112 15.11 12.25 10.54
N LEU A 113 14.93 11.24 9.68
CA LEU A 113 15.61 9.93 9.74
C LEU A 113 16.85 9.85 8.85
N THR A 114 17.22 10.94 8.18
CA THR A 114 18.24 10.94 7.13
C THR A 114 19.59 10.39 7.60
N GLU A 115 19.97 10.60 8.86
CA GLU A 115 21.24 10.11 9.40
C GLU A 115 21.16 8.63 9.79
N GLU A 116 20.02 8.20 10.33
CA GLU A 116 19.71 6.81 10.68
C GLU A 116 19.68 5.91 9.44
N LEU A 117 19.21 6.44 8.30
CA LEU A 117 19.18 5.74 7.02
C LEU A 117 20.58 5.34 6.54
N LYS A 118 21.60 6.18 6.73
CA LYS A 118 22.99 5.87 6.33
C LYS A 118 23.55 4.64 7.05
N GLN A 119 23.03 4.38 8.24
CA GLN A 119 23.45 3.26 9.08
C GLN A 119 22.56 2.02 8.87
N LEU A 120 21.54 2.09 8.02
CA LEU A 120 20.64 0.98 7.74
C LEU A 120 21.35 -0.06 6.86
N GLN A 121 21.51 -1.29 7.35
CA GLN A 121 22.23 -2.36 6.64
C GLN A 121 21.29 -3.44 6.06
N CYS A 122 19.99 -3.39 6.36
CA CYS A 122 19.03 -4.34 5.82
C CYS A 122 18.65 -3.97 4.38
N ARG A 123 18.38 -4.99 3.54
CA ARG A 123 17.90 -4.70 2.18
C ARG A 123 16.53 -4.07 2.25
N THR A 124 16.34 -3.01 1.47
CA THR A 124 15.16 -2.19 1.48
C THR A 124 14.61 -2.09 0.06
N LEU A 125 13.38 -2.54 -0.13
CA LEU A 125 12.64 -2.38 -1.36
C LEU A 125 11.62 -1.25 -1.18
N ILE A 126 11.73 -0.20 -1.99
CA ILE A 126 10.87 0.98 -1.92
C ILE A 126 9.94 0.96 -3.12
N PHE A 127 8.64 1.07 -2.88
CA PHE A 127 7.62 1.29 -3.89
C PHE A 127 7.09 2.72 -3.76
N VAL A 128 6.91 3.40 -4.87
CA VAL A 128 6.23 4.69 -4.90
C VAL A 128 5.44 4.84 -6.18
N GLY A 129 4.22 5.38 -6.08
CA GLY A 129 3.46 5.74 -7.27
C GLY A 129 3.96 7.04 -7.88
N GLU A 130 3.98 7.12 -9.20
CA GLU A 130 4.36 8.31 -9.95
C GLU A 130 3.56 9.54 -9.52
N ASN A 131 2.25 9.37 -9.31
CA ASN A 131 1.30 10.41 -8.90
C ASN A 131 1.19 10.56 -7.36
N SER A 132 2.10 9.94 -6.59
CA SER A 132 2.10 10.03 -5.13
C SER A 132 2.61 11.40 -4.65
N GLN A 133 1.94 11.95 -3.63
CA GLN A 133 2.45 13.13 -2.90
C GLN A 133 3.78 12.87 -2.17
N PHE A 134 4.14 11.60 -1.99
CA PHE A 134 5.36 11.18 -1.29
C PHE A 134 6.50 10.81 -2.26
N HIS A 135 6.33 11.01 -3.57
CA HIS A 135 7.34 10.72 -4.58
C HIS A 135 8.70 11.32 -4.21
N ALA A 136 8.74 12.63 -3.97
CA ALA A 136 9.99 13.32 -3.66
C ALA A 136 10.66 12.81 -2.38
N GLU A 137 9.88 12.38 -1.38
CA GLU A 137 10.40 11.76 -0.15
C GLU A 137 11.00 10.39 -0.41
N ALA A 138 10.37 9.56 -1.24
CA ALA A 138 10.85 8.22 -1.57
C ALA A 138 12.16 8.26 -2.39
N VAL A 139 12.25 9.18 -3.36
CA VAL A 139 13.48 9.42 -4.13
C VAL A 139 14.59 9.94 -3.21
N HIS A 140 14.27 10.87 -2.31
CA HIS A 140 15.23 11.37 -1.32
C HIS A 140 15.74 10.25 -0.40
N MET A 141 14.84 9.41 0.12
CA MET A 141 15.19 8.26 0.94
C MET A 141 16.14 7.31 0.22
N THR A 142 15.84 6.99 -1.04
CA THR A 142 16.67 6.13 -1.90
C THR A 142 18.07 6.71 -2.11
N ALA A 143 18.19 8.02 -2.27
CA ALA A 143 19.48 8.69 -2.43
C ALA A 143 20.35 8.67 -1.16
N LYS A 144 19.74 8.48 0.02
CA LYS A 144 20.44 8.43 1.31
C LYS A 144 20.80 7.01 1.75
N LEU A 145 20.10 6.00 1.24
CA LEU A 145 20.40 4.60 1.46
C LEU A 145 21.57 4.13 0.57
N ASP A 146 22.31 3.11 1.02
CA ASP A 146 23.34 2.47 0.20
C ASP A 146 22.68 1.74 -0.98
N ARG A 147 23.08 2.11 -2.21
CA ARG A 147 22.55 1.57 -3.47
C ARG A 147 22.72 0.06 -3.61
N ARG A 148 23.62 -0.57 -2.84
CA ARG A 148 23.80 -2.03 -2.81
C ARG A 148 22.68 -2.76 -2.07
N TYR A 149 22.03 -2.07 -1.13
CA TYR A 149 20.98 -2.64 -0.28
C TYR A 149 19.61 -2.07 -0.59
N CYS A 150 19.50 -1.04 -1.44
CA CYS A 150 18.25 -0.38 -1.76
C CYS A 150 17.83 -0.59 -3.21
N ALA A 151 16.55 -0.84 -3.45
CA ALA A 151 15.92 -0.82 -4.77
C ALA A 151 14.66 0.06 -4.73
N LEU A 152 14.48 0.93 -5.73
CA LEU A 152 13.30 1.79 -5.89
C LEU A 152 12.50 1.30 -7.09
N VAL A 153 11.20 1.14 -6.90
CA VAL A 153 10.23 0.76 -7.93
C VAL A 153 9.21 1.89 -8.03
N GLU A 154 9.24 2.59 -9.15
CA GLU A 154 8.26 3.62 -9.49
C GLU A 154 7.13 3.00 -10.29
N VAL A 155 5.91 3.09 -9.76
CA VAL A 155 4.71 2.53 -10.38
C VAL A 155 3.97 3.64 -11.12
N GLN A 156 3.86 3.48 -12.43
CA GLN A 156 3.26 4.46 -13.33
C GLN A 156 1.75 4.58 -13.08
N ALA A 157 1.19 5.78 -13.30
CA ALA A 157 -0.25 6.04 -13.14
C ALA A 157 -0.84 5.57 -11.79
N CYS A 158 -0.05 5.63 -10.71
CA CYS A 158 -0.43 5.14 -9.39
C CYS A 158 -0.28 6.23 -8.32
N GLY A 159 -1.20 6.25 -7.36
CA GLY A 159 -1.14 7.10 -6.18
C GLY A 159 -0.19 6.57 -5.11
N SER A 160 -0.37 7.03 -3.87
CA SER A 160 0.49 6.67 -2.74
C SER A 160 0.27 5.23 -2.26
N LEU A 161 -0.93 4.68 -2.40
CA LEU A 161 -1.27 3.31 -2.00
C LEU A 161 -1.14 2.32 -3.16
N VAL A 162 0.10 2.04 -3.54
CA VAL A 162 0.43 1.03 -4.57
C VAL A 162 -0.17 -0.34 -4.25
N THR A 163 -0.28 -0.68 -2.97
CA THR A 163 -0.89 -1.95 -2.50
C THR A 163 -2.36 -2.09 -2.88
N GLU A 164 -3.09 -0.99 -2.98
CA GLU A 164 -4.52 -0.98 -3.27
C GLU A 164 -4.79 -0.66 -4.75
N GLU A 165 -4.08 0.31 -5.33
CA GLU A 165 -4.29 0.71 -6.73
C GLU A 165 -3.69 -0.29 -7.72
N GLN A 166 -2.46 -0.76 -7.49
CA GLN A 166 -1.73 -1.61 -8.42
C GLN A 166 -0.92 -2.71 -7.70
N PRO A 167 -1.57 -3.64 -6.97
CA PRO A 167 -0.88 -4.72 -6.26
C PRO A 167 -0.06 -5.62 -7.19
N HIS A 168 -0.48 -5.77 -8.44
CA HIS A 168 0.20 -6.58 -9.45
C HIS A 168 1.61 -6.07 -9.77
N ALA A 169 1.82 -4.74 -9.73
CA ALA A 169 3.14 -4.14 -9.94
C ALA A 169 4.14 -4.49 -8.81
N MET A 170 3.64 -4.92 -7.64
CA MET A 170 4.49 -5.30 -6.52
C MET A 170 4.98 -6.75 -6.58
N LEU A 171 4.30 -7.63 -7.34
CA LEU A 171 4.56 -9.07 -7.33
C LEU A 171 6.00 -9.41 -7.74
N ILE A 172 6.40 -8.97 -8.94
CA ILE A 172 7.71 -9.31 -9.51
C ILE A 172 8.86 -8.73 -8.68
N PRO A 173 8.86 -7.44 -8.27
CA PRO A 173 9.93 -6.91 -7.43
C PRO A 173 9.98 -7.56 -6.04
N MET A 174 8.82 -7.92 -5.46
CA MET A 174 8.79 -8.66 -4.20
C MET A 174 9.35 -10.07 -4.34
N GLU A 175 9.04 -10.77 -5.44
CA GLU A 175 9.61 -12.08 -5.74
C GLU A 175 11.13 -12.03 -5.80
N TYR A 176 11.69 -11.11 -6.59
CA TYR A 176 13.15 -10.90 -6.66
C TYR A 176 13.76 -10.52 -5.30
N PHE A 177 13.06 -9.70 -4.52
CA PHE A 177 13.51 -9.34 -3.19
C PHE A 177 13.60 -10.57 -2.27
N PHE A 178 12.58 -11.43 -2.25
CA PHE A 178 12.60 -12.66 -1.44
C PHE A 178 13.58 -13.71 -1.96
N MET A 179 13.74 -13.83 -3.28
CA MET A 179 14.79 -14.65 -3.90
C MET A 179 16.17 -14.23 -3.41
N GLY A 180 16.41 -12.92 -3.29
CA GLY A 180 17.67 -12.38 -2.76
C GLY A 180 18.00 -12.82 -1.32
N TYR A 181 17.01 -13.28 -0.56
CA TYR A 181 17.16 -13.84 0.79
C TYR A 181 17.09 -15.37 0.84
N GLY A 182 16.93 -16.04 -0.30
CA GLY A 182 16.70 -17.49 -0.35
C GLY A 182 15.35 -17.93 0.22
N LEU A 183 14.41 -16.99 0.41
CA LEU A 183 13.07 -17.25 0.94
C LEU A 183 12.06 -17.59 -0.17
N TYR A 184 12.48 -17.50 -1.43
CA TYR A 184 11.67 -17.92 -2.55
C TYR A 184 11.77 -19.43 -2.74
N LYS A 185 10.66 -20.12 -2.47
CA LYS A 185 10.43 -21.46 -2.97
C LYS A 185 9.54 -21.30 -4.20
N PRO A 186 9.98 -21.72 -5.40
CA PRO A 186 9.12 -21.75 -6.56
C PRO A 186 7.83 -22.45 -6.15
N SER A 187 6.67 -21.85 -6.42
CA SER A 187 5.43 -22.61 -6.41
C SER A 187 5.59 -23.66 -7.50
N GLN A 188 6.04 -24.84 -7.10
CA GLN A 188 5.85 -26.02 -7.91
C GLN A 188 4.33 -26.15 -8.04
N LEU A 189 3.79 -25.66 -9.15
CA LEU A 189 2.62 -26.23 -9.79
C LEU A 189 3.01 -27.65 -10.22
N ASP A 190 3.40 -28.48 -9.25
CA ASP A 190 3.47 -29.91 -9.42
C ASP A 190 2.01 -30.32 -9.50
N CYS A 191 1.49 -30.42 -10.73
CA CYS A 191 0.41 -31.34 -11.04
C CYS A 191 0.88 -32.80 -10.81
N SER A 192 1.48 -33.09 -9.65
CA SER A 192 1.82 -34.43 -9.20
C SER A 192 0.70 -34.88 -8.26
N PRO A 193 -0.13 -35.86 -8.65
CA PRO A 193 -1.37 -36.22 -7.96
C PRO A 193 -1.15 -36.98 -6.63
N ARG A 194 0.04 -36.90 -5.99
CA ARG A 194 0.43 -37.82 -4.91
C ARG A 194 0.97 -37.23 -3.61
N SER A 195 0.99 -35.92 -3.41
CA SER A 195 1.49 -35.35 -2.14
C SER A 195 0.38 -34.67 -1.32
N PRO A 196 0.02 -35.15 -0.11
CA PRO A 196 -1.07 -34.59 0.71
C PRO A 196 -0.70 -33.34 1.53
N LEU A 197 0.51 -32.78 1.38
CA LEU A 197 1.08 -31.82 2.34
C LEU A 197 1.51 -30.46 1.76
N SER A 198 1.12 -30.11 0.54
CA SER A 198 1.33 -28.76 -0.02
C SER A 198 0.07 -27.88 0.15
N PRO A 199 0.21 -26.57 0.47
CA PRO A 199 -0.94 -25.67 0.54
C PRO A 199 -1.57 -25.56 -0.85
N SER A 200 -2.84 -25.95 -0.94
CA SER A 200 -3.58 -26.02 -2.19
C SER A 200 -3.95 -24.63 -2.69
N CYS A 201 -3.12 -24.03 -3.53
CA CYS A 201 -3.58 -23.00 -4.46
C CYS A 201 -4.34 -23.71 -5.57
N ILE A 202 -5.67 -23.77 -5.44
CA ILE A 202 -6.55 -24.28 -6.50
C ILE A 202 -6.49 -23.27 -7.66
N SER A 203 -6.13 -23.71 -8.87
CA SER A 203 -6.14 -22.81 -10.03
C SER A 203 -7.58 -22.34 -10.30
N PRO A 204 -7.79 -21.07 -10.69
CA PRO A 204 -9.14 -20.53 -10.92
C PRO A 204 -9.95 -21.34 -11.94
N GLU A 205 -9.25 -21.94 -12.91
CA GLU A 205 -9.83 -22.78 -13.96
C GLU A 205 -10.45 -24.07 -13.41
N LEU A 206 -9.92 -24.60 -12.29
CA LEU A 206 -10.46 -25.78 -11.62
C LEU A 206 -11.73 -25.50 -10.81
N LEU A 207 -12.02 -24.22 -10.54
CA LEU A 207 -13.28 -23.77 -9.93
C LEU A 207 -14.37 -23.49 -10.97
N SER A 208 -14.09 -23.70 -12.26
CA SER A 208 -15.13 -23.61 -13.28
C SER A 208 -16.19 -24.70 -13.09
N PRO A 209 -17.48 -24.41 -13.34
CA PRO A 209 -18.54 -25.42 -13.25
C PRO A 209 -18.29 -26.63 -14.15
N GLU A 210 -17.70 -26.40 -15.33
CA GLU A 210 -17.32 -27.46 -16.27
C GLU A 210 -16.22 -28.36 -15.70
N SER A 211 -15.19 -27.81 -15.06
CA SER A 211 -14.08 -28.58 -14.49
C SER A 211 -14.47 -29.33 -13.22
N MET A 212 -15.42 -28.82 -12.44
CA MET A 212 -15.94 -29.50 -11.24
C MET A 212 -16.92 -30.63 -11.57
N GLY A 213 -17.20 -30.90 -12.87
CA GLY A 213 -18.15 -31.93 -13.29
C GLY A 213 -19.61 -31.60 -12.92
N VAL A 214 -19.87 -30.35 -12.51
CA VAL A 214 -21.19 -29.90 -12.10
C VAL A 214 -21.94 -29.45 -13.35
N LYS A 215 -22.84 -30.31 -13.86
CA LYS A 215 -23.79 -29.92 -14.92
C LYS A 215 -24.82 -28.95 -14.37
N LEU A 216 -24.47 -27.67 -14.28
CA LEU A 216 -25.43 -26.61 -14.01
C LEU A 216 -26.39 -26.51 -15.20
N LYS A 217 -27.65 -26.90 -15.00
CA LYS A 217 -28.69 -26.57 -15.98
C LYS A 217 -28.87 -25.05 -15.95
N PRO A 218 -28.79 -24.35 -17.10
CA PRO A 218 -29.04 -22.92 -17.12
C PRO A 218 -30.46 -22.68 -16.64
N ILE A 219 -30.60 -21.99 -15.51
CA ILE A 219 -31.89 -21.50 -15.04
C ILE A 219 -32.28 -20.39 -16.01
N LYS A 220 -33.26 -20.65 -16.87
CA LYS A 220 -33.84 -19.63 -17.74
C LYS A 220 -34.63 -18.64 -16.87
N THR A 221 -33.96 -17.64 -16.32
CA THR A 221 -34.63 -16.45 -15.81
C THR A 221 -35.20 -15.71 -17.02
N ARG A 222 -36.53 -15.74 -17.17
CA ARG A 222 -37.24 -14.80 -18.06
C ARG A 222 -37.03 -13.40 -17.46
N ALA A 223 -36.00 -12.70 -17.92
CA ALA A 223 -35.93 -11.26 -17.76
C ALA A 223 -37.13 -10.67 -18.54
N ARG A 224 -38.11 -10.12 -17.82
CA ARG A 224 -39.08 -9.23 -18.44
C ARG A 224 -38.33 -7.95 -18.78
N LEU A 225 -37.94 -7.81 -20.05
CA LEU A 225 -37.65 -6.50 -20.63
C LEU A 225 -38.95 -5.68 -20.53
N GLN A 226 -38.99 -4.75 -19.58
CA GLN A 226 -39.90 -3.63 -19.69
C GLN A 226 -39.23 -2.60 -20.61
N VAL A 227 -39.93 -2.30 -21.70
CA VAL A 227 -39.70 -1.13 -22.57
C VAL A 227 -40.06 0.12 -21.80
#